data_AF-A0A2T1LTD9-F1
#
_entry.id   AF-A0A2T1LTD9-F1
#
_cell.length_a   1.000
_cell.length_b   1.000
_cell.length_c   1.000
_cell.angle_alpha   90.00
_cell.angle_beta   90.00
_cell.angle_gamma   90.00
#
_symmetry.space_group_name_H-M   'P 1'
#
loop_
_entity.id
_entity.type
_entity.pdbx_description
1 polymer ?
#
loop_
_entity_poly.entity_id
_entity_poly.type
_entity_poly.pdbx_seq_one_letter_code
_entity_poly.pdbx_strand_id
1 'polypeptide(L)'
;MQIILTFEQEQFLQEQLISGRYSTPQEVITEAFKLLSQRDKPKQKIDIIKGKEAEKNLKEQVKKFRQELKESRQKPLASEQLKLSQELNELFDKTQSISEIQDITEEEIAAEIEAYRRGE
;
A
#
# COMPACT_ATOMS: atom_id res chain seq x y z
N MET A 1 -1.03 32.75 -1.85
CA MET A 1 -2.45 32.52 -1.47
C MET A 1 -2.45 31.91 -0.09
N GLN A 2 -3.12 32.52 0.89
CA GLN A 2 -3.35 31.90 2.20
C GLN A 2 -4.71 31.19 2.14
N ILE A 3 -4.70 29.88 2.38
CA ILE A 3 -5.92 29.06 2.46
C ILE A 3 -6.08 28.71 3.93
N ILE A 4 -7.24 29.03 4.49
CA ILE A 4 -7.61 28.62 5.84
C ILE A 4 -8.28 27.25 5.70
N LEU A 5 -7.67 26.23 6.31
CA LEU A 5 -8.23 24.89 6.36
C LEU A 5 -9.28 24.81 7.48
N THR A 6 -10.28 23.98 7.26
CA THR A 6 -11.22 23.60 8.33
C THR A 6 -10.60 22.53 9.22
N PHE A 7 -11.07 22.42 10.46
CA PHE A 7 -10.58 21.40 11.39
C PHE A 7 -10.67 19.97 10.82
N GLU A 8 -11.76 19.65 10.11
CA GLU A 8 -11.92 18.34 9.47
C GLU A 8 -10.87 18.08 8.38
N GLN A 9 -10.50 19.11 7.61
CA GLN A 9 -9.47 18.99 6.57
C GLN A 9 -8.07 18.82 7.18
N GLU A 10 -7.78 19.48 8.30
CA GLU A 10 -6.53 19.31 9.02
C GLU A 10 -6.38 17.90 9.59
N GLN A 11 -7.44 17.38 10.22
CA GLN A 11 -7.47 15.99 10.72
C GLN A 11 -7.23 14.99 9.59
N PHE A 12 -7.94 15.15 8.47
CA PHE A 12 -7.76 14.29 7.30
C PHE A 12 -6.32 14.31 6.77
N LEU A 13 -5.69 15.49 6.68
CA LEU A 13 -4.29 15.59 6.24
C LEU A 13 -3.35 14.88 7.21
N GLN A 14 -3.57 14.99 8.52
CA GLN A 14 -2.77 14.30 9.53
C GLN A 14 -2.89 12.78 9.41
N GLU A 15 -4.10 12.24 9.24
CA GLU A 15 -4.30 10.81 9.02
C GLU A 15 -3.54 10.29 7.79
N GLN A 16 -3.56 11.06 6.69
CA GLN A 16 -2.84 10.68 5.47
C GLN A 16 -1.32 10.68 5.65
N LEU A 17 -0.77 11.60 6.45
CA LEU A 17 0.65 11.62 6.80
C LEU A 17 1.03 10.46 7.71
N ILE A 18 0.22 10.17 8.74
CA ILE A 18 0.41 9.03 9.64
C ILE A 18 0.38 7.71 8.87
N SER A 19 -0.47 7.60 7.85
CA SER A 19 -0.55 6.41 7.00
C SER A 19 0.73 6.14 6.19
N GLY A 20 1.67 7.10 6.13
CA GLY A 20 2.91 7.00 5.36
C GLY A 20 2.72 7.05 3.84
N ARG A 21 1.49 7.22 3.35
CA ARG A 21 1.20 7.30 1.90
C ARG A 21 1.67 8.60 1.27
N TYR A 22 1.80 9.65 2.07
CA TYR A 22 2.22 10.98 1.63
C TYR A 22 3.21 11.54 2.65
N SER A 23 4.26 12.20 2.16
CA SER A 23 5.31 12.77 3.01
C SER A 23 4.97 14.19 3.46
N THR A 24 4.15 14.90 2.68
CA THR A 24 3.78 16.29 2.97
C THR A 24 2.29 16.55 2.72
N PRO A 25 1.67 17.50 3.43
CA PRO A 25 0.29 17.93 3.14
C PRO A 25 0.12 18.38 1.68
N GLN A 26 1.16 18.98 1.11
CA GLN A 26 1.17 19.48 -0.26
C GLN A 26 1.00 18.36 -1.29
N GLU A 27 1.54 17.17 -1.03
CA GLU A 27 1.38 15.99 -1.90
C GLU A 27 -0.06 15.49 -1.90
N VAL A 28 -0.71 15.45 -0.73
CA VAL A 28 -2.12 15.07 -0.60
C VAL A 28 -3.00 16.03 -1.41
N ILE A 29 -2.73 17.33 -1.26
CA ILE A 29 -3.49 18.38 -1.96
C ILE A 29 -3.28 18.31 -3.48
N THR A 30 -2.04 18.08 -3.94
CA THR A 30 -1.75 17.98 -5.37
C THR A 30 -2.39 16.75 -6.02
N GLU A 31 -2.39 15.59 -5.36
CA GLU A 31 -3.14 14.42 -5.85
C GLU A 31 -4.66 14.68 -5.85
N ALA A 32 -5.20 15.32 -4.81
CA ALA A 32 -6.61 15.69 -4.78
C ALA A 32 -7.01 16.56 -6.00
N PHE A 33 -6.21 17.58 -6.33
CA PHE A 33 -6.44 18.42 -7.51
C PHE A 33 -6.33 17.64 -8.82
N LYS A 34 -5.36 16.73 -8.93
CA LYS A 34 -5.19 15.86 -10.10
C LYS A 34 -6.40 14.95 -10.30
N LEU A 35 -6.95 14.36 -9.23
CA LEU A 35 -8.15 13.54 -9.28
C LEU A 35 -9.39 14.36 -9.68
N LEU A 36 -9.55 15.57 -9.15
CA LEU A 36 -10.64 16.47 -9.55
C LEU A 36 -10.54 16.81 -11.05
N SER A 37 -9.34 17.15 -11.51
CA SER A 37 -9.05 17.44 -12.93
C SER A 37 -9.36 16.26 -13.87
N GLN A 38 -9.27 15.02 -13.37
CA GLN A 38 -9.60 13.82 -14.14
C GLN A 38 -11.10 13.52 -14.15
N ARG A 39 -11.84 13.87 -13.10
CA ARG A 39 -13.30 13.71 -13.04
C ARG A 39 -14.02 14.60 -14.06
N ASP A 40 -13.50 15.80 -14.28
CA ASP A 40 -14.08 16.77 -15.21
C ASP A 40 -13.72 16.50 -16.67
N LYS A 41 -12.78 15.58 -16.94
CA LYS A 41 -12.58 15.10 -18.30
C LYS A 41 -13.82 14.32 -18.71
N PRO A 42 -14.47 14.65 -19.85
CA PRO A 42 -15.56 13.84 -20.34
C PRO A 42 -15.04 12.41 -20.44
N LYS A 43 -15.64 11.49 -19.68
CA LYS A 43 -15.38 10.05 -19.82
C LYS A 43 -15.41 9.80 -21.32
N GLN A 44 -14.28 9.39 -21.90
CA GLN A 44 -14.24 9.06 -23.32
C GLN A 44 -15.41 8.12 -23.56
N LYS A 45 -16.41 8.60 -24.31
CA LYS A 45 -17.47 7.75 -24.80
C LYS A 45 -16.75 6.81 -25.75
N ILE A 46 -16.38 5.63 -25.24
CA ILE A 46 -15.93 4.55 -26.08
C ILE A 46 -17.21 4.16 -26.81
N ASP A 47 -17.42 4.70 -28.00
CA ASP A 47 -18.39 4.14 -28.93
C ASP A 47 -17.96 2.68 -29.08
N ILE A 48 -18.74 1.76 -28.54
CA ILE A 48 -18.46 0.34 -28.66
C ILE A 48 -18.55 0.04 -30.16
N ILE A 49 -17.41 0.03 -30.84
CA ILE A 49 -17.30 -0.38 -32.24
C ILE A 49 -17.65 -1.87 -32.25
N LYS A 50 -18.93 -2.22 -32.40
CA LYS A 50 -19.34 -3.60 -32.60
C LYS A 50 -18.82 -4.03 -33.98
N GLY A 51 -17.93 -5.02 -34.01
CA GLY A 51 -17.41 -5.57 -35.27
C GLY A 51 -15.95 -6.05 -35.19
N LYS A 52 -15.41 -6.46 -36.34
CA LYS A 52 -14.04 -7.02 -36.52
C LYS A 52 -12.93 -6.10 -35.98
N GLU A 53 -13.16 -4.79 -35.95
CA GLU A 53 -12.18 -3.81 -35.47
C GLU A 53 -12.01 -3.82 -33.95
N ALA A 54 -13.10 -3.99 -33.17
CA ALA A 54 -12.97 -4.13 -31.72
C ALA A 54 -12.29 -5.44 -31.33
N GLU A 55 -12.53 -6.53 -32.07
CA GLU A 55 -11.84 -7.79 -31.84
C GLU A 55 -10.32 -7.63 -32.10
N LYS A 56 -9.94 -6.88 -33.14
CA LYS A 56 -8.54 -6.58 -33.44
C LYS A 56 -7.91 -5.71 -32.35
N ASN A 57 -8.57 -4.64 -31.92
CA ASN A 57 -8.07 -3.77 -30.85
C ASN A 57 -7.94 -4.51 -29.52
N LEU A 58 -8.90 -5.37 -29.18
CA LEU A 58 -8.85 -6.20 -27.99
C LEU A 58 -7.68 -7.20 -28.06
N LYS A 59 -7.48 -7.87 -29.20
CA LYS A 59 -6.34 -8.77 -29.41
C LYS A 59 -5.01 -8.03 -29.27
N GLU A 60 -4.90 -6.81 -29.82
CA GLU A 60 -3.69 -5.99 -29.71
C GLU A 60 -3.42 -5.57 -28.26
N GLN A 61 -4.44 -5.09 -27.53
CA GLN A 61 -4.28 -4.74 -26.11
C GLN A 61 -3.89 -5.94 -25.26
N VAL A 62 -4.56 -7.09 -25.43
CA VAL A 62 -4.23 -8.32 -24.71
C VAL A 62 -2.80 -8.78 -25.02
N LYS A 63 -2.34 -8.61 -26.27
CA LYS A 63 -0.96 -8.93 -26.65
C LYS A 63 0.06 -8.02 -25.95
N LYS A 64 -0.18 -6.71 -25.93
CA LYS A 64 0.67 -5.74 -25.22
C LYS A 64 0.73 -6.05 -23.72
N PHE A 65 -0.42 -6.28 -23.09
CA PHE A 65 -0.49 -6.61 -21.67
C PHE A 65 0.26 -7.90 -21.31
N ARG A 66 0.18 -8.93 -22.17
CA ARG A 66 0.96 -10.16 -22.01
C ARG A 66 2.47 -9.93 -22.16
N GLN A 67 2.90 -8.99 -23.00
CA GLN A 67 4.31 -8.61 -23.12
C GLN A 67 4.78 -7.86 -21.88
N GLU A 68 4.03 -6.85 -21.44
CA GLU A 68 4.31 -6.08 -20.21
C GLU A 68 4.44 -7.00 -18.99
N LEU A 69 3.54 -7.98 -18.83
CA LEU A 69 3.63 -8.96 -17.74
C LEU A 69 4.85 -9.88 -17.85
N LYS A 70 5.31 -10.21 -19.06
CA LYS A 70 6.52 -11.01 -19.24
C LYS A 70 7.76 -10.18 -18.92
N GLU A 71 7.81 -8.94 -19.40
CA GLU A 71 8.88 -7.99 -19.12
C GLU A 71 8.97 -7.67 -17.63
N SER A 72 7.84 -7.48 -16.95
CA SER A 72 7.79 -7.22 -15.51
C SER A 72 8.21 -8.43 -14.67
N ARG A 73 7.91 -9.66 -15.13
CA ARG A 73 8.37 -10.90 -14.49
C ARG A 73 9.84 -11.22 -14.76
N GLN A 74 10.36 -10.78 -15.89
CA GLN A 74 11.78 -10.94 -16.26
C GLN A 74 12.66 -9.85 -15.67
N LYS A 75 12.07 -8.75 -15.19
CA LYS A 75 12.81 -7.74 -14.43
C LYS A 75 13.32 -8.42 -13.16
N PRO A 76 14.65 -8.53 -12.96
CA PRO A 76 15.17 -9.11 -11.73
C PRO A 76 14.58 -8.34 -10.56
N LEU A 77 14.14 -9.08 -9.54
CA LEU A 77 13.73 -8.52 -8.26
C LEU A 77 14.83 -7.51 -7.89
N ALA A 78 14.48 -6.23 -7.78
CA ALA A 78 15.46 -5.17 -7.71
C ALA A 78 16.50 -5.54 -6.64
N SER A 79 17.79 -5.32 -6.89
CA SER A 79 18.86 -5.70 -5.95
C SER A 79 18.58 -5.19 -4.53
N GLU A 80 17.90 -4.05 -4.41
CA GLU A 80 17.38 -3.49 -3.15
C GLU A 80 16.30 -4.35 -2.49
N GLN A 81 15.35 -4.90 -3.24
CA GLN A 81 14.31 -5.80 -2.72
C GLN A 81 14.89 -7.12 -2.23
N LEU A 82 15.93 -7.63 -2.91
CA LEU A 82 16.67 -8.81 -2.46
C LEU A 82 17.42 -8.54 -1.15
N LYS A 83 18.09 -7.38 -1.05
CA LYS A 83 18.77 -6.95 0.19
C LYS A 83 17.78 -6.76 1.34
N LEU A 84 16.66 -6.07 1.10
CA LEU A 84 15.60 -5.89 2.09
C LEU A 84 15.05 -7.22 2.58
N SER A 85 14.81 -8.18 1.68
CA SER A 85 14.34 -9.52 2.05
C SER A 85 15.37 -10.26 2.92
N GLN A 86 16.66 -10.15 2.58
CA GLN A 86 17.74 -10.74 3.38
C GLN A 86 17.84 -10.12 4.78
N GLU A 87 17.83 -8.79 4.87
CA GLU A 87 17.88 -8.05 6.14
C GLU A 87 16.68 -8.37 7.03
N LEU A 88 15.48 -8.51 6.44
CA LEU A 88 14.25 -8.85 7.15
C LEU A 88 14.34 -10.26 7.77
N ASN A 89 14.78 -11.24 6.99
CA ASN A 89 14.96 -12.61 7.50
C ASN A 89 16.02 -12.66 8.61
N GLU A 90 17.14 -11.97 8.44
CA GLU A 90 18.21 -11.91 9.44
C GLU A 90 17.72 -11.24 10.74
N LEU A 91 16.86 -10.22 10.65
CA LEU A 91 16.23 -9.59 11.81
C LEU A 91 15.30 -10.55 12.55
N PHE A 92 14.51 -11.35 11.82
CA PHE A 92 13.67 -12.37 12.44
C PHE A 92 14.49 -13.43 13.17
N ASP A 93 15.53 -13.97 12.53
CA ASP A 93 16.39 -14.97 13.16
C ASP A 93 17.05 -14.42 14.44
N LYS A 94 17.53 -13.17 14.39
CA LYS A 94 18.12 -12.49 15.56
C LYS A 94 17.11 -12.28 16.68
N THR A 95 15.89 -11.85 16.36
CA THR A 95 14.85 -11.61 17.38
C THR A 95 14.37 -12.90 18.01
N GLN A 96 14.14 -13.95 17.23
CA GLN A 96 13.75 -15.26 17.75
C GLN A 96 14.87 -15.97 18.54
N SER A 97 16.12 -15.55 18.35
CA SER A 97 17.27 -16.03 19.13
C SER A 97 17.40 -15.35 20.50
N ILE A 98 16.59 -14.32 20.80
CA ILE A 98 16.60 -13.65 22.11
C ILE A 98 15.87 -14.54 23.12
N SER A 99 16.59 -15.05 24.13
CA SER A 99 16.04 -15.96 25.15
C SER A 99 14.90 -15.35 25.97
N GLU A 100 14.82 -14.02 26.08
CA GLU A 100 13.70 -13.32 26.75
C GLU A 100 12.39 -13.35 25.93
N ILE A 101 12.45 -13.73 24.65
CA ILE A 101 11.28 -13.89 23.76
C ILE A 101 10.83 -15.36 23.72
N GLN A 102 11.60 -16.28 24.30
CA GLN A 102 11.24 -17.70 24.30
C GLN A 102 10.08 -17.98 25.25
N ASP A 103 9.02 -18.51 24.63
CA ASP A 103 7.87 -19.24 25.18
C ASP A 103 7.34 -18.74 26.53
N ILE A 104 6.45 -17.74 26.46
CA ILE A 104 5.51 -17.49 27.55
C ILE A 104 4.78 -18.80 27.82
N THR A 105 4.96 -19.34 29.01
CA THR A 105 4.34 -20.60 29.39
C THR A 105 2.85 -20.40 29.63
N GLU A 106 2.02 -21.44 29.41
CA GLU A 106 0.58 -21.36 29.72
C GLU A 106 0.33 -21.00 31.20
N GLU A 107 1.28 -21.34 32.08
CA GLU A 107 1.27 -21.08 33.51
C GLU A 107 1.46 -19.58 33.81
N GLU A 108 2.39 -18.91 33.13
CA GLU A 108 2.59 -17.46 33.23
C GLU A 108 1.39 -16.68 32.68
N ILE A 109 0.80 -17.14 31.57
CA ILE A 109 -0.43 -16.55 31.00
C ILE A 109 -1.58 -16.69 31.99
N ALA A 110 -1.75 -17.86 32.60
CA ALA A 110 -2.82 -18.11 33.57
C ALA A 110 -2.66 -17.24 34.83
N ALA A 111 -1.42 -17.10 35.33
CA ALA A 111 -1.11 -16.27 36.49
C ALA A 111 -1.44 -14.78 36.24
N GLU A 112 -1.07 -14.25 35.07
CA GLU A 112 -1.34 -12.87 34.67
C GLU A 112 -2.86 -12.60 34.54
N ILE A 113 -3.60 -13.52 33.90
CA ILE A 113 -5.07 -13.42 33.79
C ILE A 113 -5.73 -13.43 35.18
N GLU A 114 -5.20 -14.24 36.11
CA GLU A 114 -5.73 -14.33 37.46
C GLU A 114 -5.43 -13.08 38.30
N ALA A 115 -4.23 -12.50 38.16
CA ALA A 115 -3.86 -11.21 38.75
C ALA A 115 -4.79 -10.09 38.25
N TYR A 116 -5.03 -10.01 36.94
CA TYR A 116 -5.96 -9.05 36.35
C TYR A 116 -7.40 -9.20 36.89
N ARG A 117 -7.85 -10.44 37.13
CA ARG A 117 -9.17 -10.71 37.74
C ARG A 117 -9.24 -10.33 39.21
N ARG A 118 -8.11 -10.36 39.93
CA ARG A 118 -8.01 -9.92 41.33
C ARG A 118 -7.89 -8.39 41.48
N GLY A 119 -7.60 -7.68 40.38
CA GLY A 119 -7.48 -6.23 40.36
C GLY A 119 -6.15 -5.72 40.91
N GLU A 120 -5.09 -6.54 40.81
CA GLU A 120 -3.70 -6.13 40.99
C GLU A 120 -3.13 -5.48 39.72
#